data_AF-A0A8H8N8W4-F1
#
_entry.id   AF-A0A8H8N8W4-F1
#
_cell.length_a   1.000
_cell.length_b   1.000
_cell.length_c   1.000
_cell.angle_alpha   90.00
_cell.angle_beta   90.00
_cell.angle_gamma   90.00
#
_symmetry.space_group_name_H-M   'P 1'
#
loop_
_entity.id
_entity.type
_entity.pdbx_description
1 polymer ?
#
loop_
_entity_poly.entity_id
_entity_poly.type
_entity_poly.pdbx_seq_one_letter_code
_entity_poly.pdbx_strand_id
1 'polypeptide(L)'
;MSGGKSAPADAPVYFWKPEQEHGYLSPWYPTQFKSTEPNGSHFTYRSSEQYTMHRKGLLFAPSSSVTQDILKTNSPAELRALGRRVPNFDEAAWKKQKLSVVVNGLYLKFSQDPGLKGLLLGTGSRELVEANPYDRLWGIGYEIKEAPANRARWGENLLGKSLMSVRKAIKVGGHPEVIRPTVVFDSSIYFNKPDQDYGFLSVWHVSRFTSSRFTYHTVQQYLAHRKGLLFAPNSSYTAAILDTTNPSALLKLSNQIPNFNESVWLHEKTRLLMTANWLRFTQDSGMKGRLLATKNRELVDADAHDRHLGVGFDIASAPLNRAKWGSNLHGRTLMQVRKLIADAELSLPILADKLR
;
A
#
# COMPACT_ATOMS: atom_id res chain seq x y z
N MET A 1 -41.48 17.51 22.46
CA MET A 1 -41.58 16.39 21.49
C MET A 1 -41.00 16.86 20.17
N SER A 2 -39.70 16.62 19.93
CA SER A 2 -39.06 16.91 18.64
C SER A 2 -39.16 15.66 17.77
N GLY A 3 -39.98 15.75 16.72
CA GLY A 3 -40.10 14.70 15.71
C GLY A 3 -38.78 14.49 14.98
N GLY A 4 -38.07 13.42 15.32
CA GLY A 4 -36.94 12.94 14.54
C GLY A 4 -37.45 12.42 13.21
N LYS A 5 -37.19 13.16 12.12
CA LYS A 5 -37.35 12.63 10.76
C LYS A 5 -36.45 11.40 10.63
N SER A 6 -37.04 10.22 10.50
CA SER A 6 -36.30 9.01 10.16
C SER A 6 -35.55 9.24 8.84
N ALA A 7 -34.25 8.99 8.82
CA ALA A 7 -33.45 9.08 7.61
C ALA A 7 -34.06 8.19 6.50
N PRO A 8 -33.96 8.58 5.22
CA PRO A 8 -34.43 7.76 4.10
C PRO A 8 -33.91 6.32 4.20
N ALA A 9 -34.71 5.35 3.77
CA ALA A 9 -34.38 3.91 3.89
C ALA A 9 -33.03 3.51 3.27
N ASP A 10 -32.55 4.28 2.29
CA ASP A 10 -31.28 4.05 1.58
C ASP A 10 -30.16 5.02 1.96
N ALA A 11 -30.35 5.88 2.96
CA ALA A 11 -29.33 6.84 3.38
C ALA A 11 -28.10 6.14 4.00
N PRO A 12 -26.87 6.63 3.76
CA PRO A 12 -25.69 6.11 4.43
C PRO A 12 -25.79 6.19 5.96
N VAL A 13 -25.26 5.19 6.64
CA VAL A 13 -25.13 5.11 8.10
C VAL A 13 -23.76 5.67 8.44
N TYR A 14 -23.74 6.88 9.02
CA TYR A 14 -22.51 7.53 9.46
C TYR A 14 -22.18 7.17 10.90
N PHE A 15 -20.90 6.91 11.19
CA PHE A 15 -20.41 6.62 12.53
C PHE A 15 -18.98 7.13 12.73
N TRP A 16 -18.57 7.36 13.97
CA TRP A 16 -17.17 7.67 14.31
C TRP A 16 -16.86 7.29 15.76
N LYS A 17 -17.50 7.97 16.71
CA LYS A 17 -17.23 7.81 18.14
C LYS A 17 -18.15 6.73 18.74
N PRO A 18 -17.66 5.90 19.68
CA PRO A 18 -18.45 4.80 20.22
C PRO A 18 -19.67 5.24 21.04
N GLU A 19 -19.70 6.49 21.52
CA GLU A 19 -20.82 7.06 22.28
C GLU A 19 -21.97 7.58 21.39
N GLN A 20 -21.80 7.59 20.07
CA GLN A 20 -22.83 8.03 19.12
C GLN A 20 -23.85 6.92 18.83
N GLU A 21 -24.99 7.27 18.23
CA GLU A 21 -26.08 6.34 17.88
C GLU A 21 -25.58 5.09 17.13
N HIS A 22 -24.71 5.27 16.14
CA HIS A 22 -24.09 4.18 15.38
C HIS A 22 -22.67 3.84 15.86
N GLY A 23 -22.33 4.27 17.08
CA GLY A 23 -21.03 4.06 17.70
C GLY A 23 -20.65 2.59 17.84
N TYR A 24 -21.63 1.67 17.84
CA TYR A 24 -21.41 0.23 17.81
C TYR A 24 -20.60 -0.25 16.59
N LEU A 25 -20.55 0.51 15.50
CA LEU A 25 -19.71 0.25 14.34
C LEU A 25 -18.23 0.61 14.56
N SER A 26 -17.94 1.48 15.55
CA SER A 26 -16.58 1.89 15.90
C SER A 26 -15.75 0.72 16.46
N PRO A 27 -14.46 0.60 16.09
CA PRO A 27 -13.54 -0.39 16.68
C PRO A 27 -13.35 -0.21 18.18
N TRP A 28 -13.60 1.00 18.69
CA TRP A 28 -13.47 1.38 20.10
C TRP A 28 -14.72 1.04 20.93
N TYR A 29 -15.82 0.63 20.31
CA TYR A 29 -17.04 0.31 21.04
C TYR A 29 -16.81 -0.83 22.04
N PRO A 30 -17.18 -0.65 23.33
CA PRO A 30 -17.03 -1.69 24.34
C PRO A 30 -17.85 -2.94 24.00
N THR A 31 -17.19 -4.09 23.92
CA THR A 31 -17.82 -5.38 23.60
C THR A 31 -16.89 -6.51 23.96
N GLN A 32 -17.41 -7.69 24.27
CA GLN A 32 -16.58 -8.84 24.62
C GLN A 32 -16.65 -9.92 23.54
N PHE A 33 -15.50 -10.34 23.03
CA PHE A 33 -15.38 -11.47 22.11
C PHE A 33 -14.06 -12.20 22.33
N LYS A 34 -13.95 -13.42 21.80
CA LYS A 34 -12.78 -14.30 21.96
C LYS A 34 -12.09 -14.56 20.62
N SER A 35 -10.78 -14.81 20.64
CA SER A 35 -10.06 -15.46 19.54
C SER A 35 -9.45 -16.76 20.02
N THR A 36 -9.35 -17.72 19.10
CA THR A 36 -8.62 -18.97 19.29
C THR A 36 -7.47 -19.00 18.31
N GLU A 37 -6.26 -19.24 18.80
CA GLU A 37 -5.06 -19.35 17.98
C GLU A 37 -4.86 -20.80 17.48
N PRO A 38 -4.07 -21.00 16.42
CA PRO A 38 -3.77 -22.36 15.90
C PRO A 38 -3.13 -23.29 16.94
N ASN A 39 -2.44 -22.73 17.94
CA ASN A 39 -1.85 -23.50 19.04
C ASN A 39 -2.84 -23.82 20.18
N GLY A 40 -4.14 -23.51 20.01
CA GLY A 40 -5.19 -23.72 21.00
C GLY A 40 -5.31 -22.63 22.07
N SER A 41 -4.45 -21.60 22.06
CA SER A 41 -4.56 -20.50 23.03
C SER A 41 -5.82 -19.67 22.79
N HIS A 42 -6.44 -19.21 23.87
CA HIS A 42 -7.63 -18.36 23.81
C HIS A 42 -7.36 -16.99 24.43
N PHE A 43 -7.83 -15.95 23.75
CA PHE A 43 -7.74 -14.57 24.23
C PHE A 43 -9.13 -13.94 24.24
N THR A 44 -9.40 -13.12 25.25
CA THR A 44 -10.64 -12.34 25.36
C THR A 44 -10.32 -10.86 25.17
N TYR A 45 -11.14 -10.17 24.38
CA TYR A 45 -10.96 -8.76 24.05
C TYR A 45 -12.18 -7.96 24.47
N ARG A 46 -11.97 -6.69 24.79
CA ARG A 46 -13.00 -5.71 25.21
C ARG A 46 -13.33 -4.68 24.12
N SER A 47 -12.65 -4.74 22.97
CA SER A 47 -12.92 -3.96 21.76
C SER A 47 -12.17 -4.54 20.55
N SER A 48 -12.61 -4.21 19.33
CA SER A 48 -11.88 -4.61 18.11
C SER A 48 -10.53 -3.90 17.99
N GLU A 49 -10.38 -2.72 18.59
CA GLU A 49 -9.10 -2.03 18.66
C GLU A 49 -8.11 -2.78 19.58
N GLN A 50 -8.56 -3.26 20.74
CA GLN A 50 -7.70 -4.04 21.65
C GLN A 50 -7.20 -5.31 20.96
N TYR A 51 -8.09 -6.00 20.24
CA TYR A 51 -7.71 -7.11 19.37
C TYR A 51 -6.62 -6.70 18.38
N THR A 52 -6.83 -5.61 17.64
CA THR A 52 -5.88 -5.14 16.62
C THR A 52 -4.50 -4.85 17.22
N MET A 53 -4.44 -4.19 18.39
CA MET A 53 -3.17 -3.89 19.06
C MET A 53 -2.51 -5.16 19.62
N HIS A 54 -3.29 -6.09 20.18
CA HIS A 54 -2.73 -7.36 20.68
C HIS A 54 -2.13 -8.17 19.52
N ARG A 55 -2.83 -8.25 18.38
CA ARG A 55 -2.31 -8.90 17.16
C ARG A 55 -1.05 -8.23 16.63
N LYS A 56 -0.96 -6.90 16.72
CA LYS A 56 0.28 -6.16 16.43
C LYS A 56 1.41 -6.60 17.38
N GLY A 57 1.13 -6.71 18.68
CA GLY A 57 2.07 -7.20 19.68
C GLY A 57 2.54 -8.63 19.40
N LEU A 58 1.63 -9.56 19.13
CA LEU A 58 1.94 -10.95 18.79
C LEU A 58 2.80 -11.08 17.52
N LEU A 59 2.62 -10.19 16.54
CA LEU A 59 3.38 -10.22 15.29
C LEU A 59 4.85 -9.80 15.45
N PHE A 60 5.11 -8.78 16.28
CA PHE A 60 6.45 -8.17 16.37
C PHE A 60 7.20 -8.49 17.67
N ALA A 61 6.47 -8.77 18.74
CA ALA A 61 7.03 -8.96 20.08
C ALA A 61 6.13 -9.85 20.97
N PRO A 62 5.90 -11.13 20.60
CA PRO A 62 4.95 -12.00 21.30
C PRO A 62 5.26 -12.20 22.79
N SER A 63 6.55 -12.25 23.15
CA SER A 63 7.02 -12.44 24.53
C SER A 63 7.17 -11.14 25.32
N SER A 64 6.90 -9.96 24.72
CA SER A 64 7.06 -8.68 25.41
C SER A 64 5.94 -8.44 26.43
N SER A 65 6.29 -7.83 27.57
CA SER A 65 5.31 -7.35 28.55
C SER A 65 4.29 -6.40 27.93
N VAL A 66 4.69 -5.56 26.97
CA VAL A 66 3.77 -4.64 26.25
C VAL A 66 2.64 -5.41 25.57
N THR A 67 2.94 -6.56 24.95
CA THR A 67 1.93 -7.40 24.30
C THR A 67 0.93 -7.96 25.30
N GLN A 68 1.42 -8.38 26.47
CA GLN A 68 0.56 -8.88 27.55
C GLN A 68 -0.27 -7.77 28.21
N ASP A 69 0.31 -6.58 28.38
CA ASP A 69 -0.36 -5.43 29.02
C ASP A 69 -1.49 -4.87 28.15
N ILE A 70 -1.42 -5.01 26.83
CA ILE A 70 -2.52 -4.65 25.92
C ILE A 70 -3.82 -5.36 26.30
N LEU A 71 -3.76 -6.62 26.75
CA LEU A 71 -4.95 -7.39 27.16
C LEU A 71 -5.53 -6.93 28.50
N LYS A 72 -4.72 -6.25 29.33
CA LYS A 72 -5.12 -5.85 30.70
C LYS A 72 -5.85 -4.51 30.72
N THR A 73 -5.58 -3.63 29.75
CA THR A 73 -6.17 -2.29 29.72
C THR A 73 -7.51 -2.23 28.98
N ASN A 74 -8.41 -1.38 29.47
CA ASN A 74 -9.62 -0.96 28.77
C ASN A 74 -9.60 0.52 28.39
N SER A 75 -8.53 1.24 28.74
CA SER A 75 -8.42 2.67 28.49
C SER A 75 -8.00 2.90 27.04
N PRO A 76 -8.78 3.64 26.23
CA PRO A 76 -8.37 3.96 24.86
C PRO A 76 -7.03 4.70 24.78
N ALA A 77 -6.76 5.58 25.75
CA ALA A 77 -5.51 6.33 25.80
C ALA A 77 -4.31 5.43 26.09
N GLU A 78 -4.44 4.52 27.06
CA GLU A 78 -3.40 3.57 27.42
C GLU A 78 -3.15 2.56 26.30
N LEU A 79 -4.21 2.02 25.69
CA LEU A 79 -4.11 1.09 24.56
C LEU A 79 -3.35 1.71 23.39
N ARG A 80 -3.60 3.00 23.07
CA ARG A 80 -2.83 3.74 22.06
C ARG A 80 -1.36 3.89 22.45
N ALA A 81 -1.09 4.18 23.73
CA ALA A 81 0.28 4.32 24.22
C ALA A 81 1.05 2.99 24.12
N LEU A 82 0.43 1.88 24.54
CA LEU A 82 1.01 0.53 24.41
C LEU A 82 1.21 0.14 22.95
N GLY A 83 0.23 0.41 22.08
CA GLY A 83 0.33 0.13 20.64
C GLY A 83 1.49 0.85 19.95
N ARG A 84 1.90 2.03 20.44
CA ARG A 84 3.10 2.76 19.97
C ARG A 84 4.41 2.20 20.52
N ARG A 85 4.36 1.49 21.66
CA ARG A 85 5.52 0.93 22.37
C ARG A 85 5.83 -0.53 22.02
N VAL A 86 5.07 -1.14 21.09
CA VAL A 86 5.33 -2.51 20.62
C VAL A 86 6.76 -2.60 20.07
N PRO A 87 7.64 -3.41 20.68
CA PRO A 87 9.02 -3.58 20.20
C PRO A 87 9.08 -4.19 18.80
N ASN A 88 10.22 -3.98 18.11
CA ASN A 88 10.50 -4.54 16.78
C ASN A 88 9.43 -4.24 15.71
N PHE A 89 8.70 -3.14 15.88
CA PHE A 89 7.64 -2.77 14.96
C PHE A 89 8.20 -2.46 13.56
N ASP A 90 7.77 -3.23 12.57
CA ASP A 90 8.02 -2.98 11.15
C ASP A 90 6.73 -2.48 10.48
N GLU A 91 6.76 -1.23 10.03
CA GLU A 91 5.61 -0.60 9.37
C GLU A 91 5.23 -1.28 8.04
N ALA A 92 6.20 -1.74 7.26
CA ALA A 92 5.95 -2.37 5.97
C ALA A 92 5.32 -3.76 6.16
N ALA A 93 5.84 -4.54 7.11
CA ALA A 93 5.24 -5.82 7.50
C ALA A 93 3.82 -5.61 8.06
N TRP A 94 3.62 -4.58 8.89
CA TRP A 94 2.31 -4.26 9.44
C TRP A 94 1.32 -3.83 8.37
N LYS A 95 1.71 -2.99 7.40
CA LYS A 95 0.85 -2.58 6.28
C LYS A 95 0.31 -3.78 5.49
N LYS A 96 1.09 -4.86 5.35
CA LYS A 96 0.65 -6.09 4.67
C LYS A 96 -0.46 -6.83 5.44
N GLN A 97 -0.42 -6.79 6.77
CA GLN A 97 -1.29 -7.59 7.65
C GLN A 97 -2.44 -6.79 8.32
N LYS A 98 -2.29 -5.47 8.48
CA LYS A 98 -3.20 -4.64 9.28
C LYS A 98 -4.65 -4.78 8.83
N LEU A 99 -4.90 -4.82 7.52
CA LEU A 99 -6.25 -4.92 6.96
C LEU A 99 -6.92 -6.25 7.34
N SER A 100 -6.24 -7.38 7.18
CA SER A 100 -6.80 -8.70 7.54
C SER A 100 -7.03 -8.81 9.04
N VAL A 101 -6.12 -8.27 9.86
CA VAL A 101 -6.28 -8.20 11.31
C VAL A 101 -7.53 -7.41 11.68
N VAL A 102 -7.70 -6.18 11.18
CA VAL A 102 -8.86 -5.35 11.53
C VAL A 102 -10.17 -6.03 11.08
N VAL A 103 -10.22 -6.54 9.85
CA VAL A 103 -11.40 -7.24 9.33
C VAL A 103 -11.77 -8.45 10.19
N ASN A 104 -10.78 -9.25 10.61
CA ASN A 104 -11.03 -10.40 11.47
C ASN A 104 -11.51 -9.98 12.88
N GLY A 105 -10.94 -8.92 13.46
CA GLY A 105 -11.39 -8.39 14.75
C GLY A 105 -12.83 -7.88 14.71
N LEU A 106 -13.24 -7.26 13.60
CA LEU A 106 -14.62 -6.86 13.36
C LEU A 106 -15.54 -8.09 13.20
N TYR A 107 -15.11 -9.08 12.43
CA TYR A 107 -15.87 -10.32 12.26
C TYR A 107 -16.10 -11.03 13.60
N LEU A 108 -15.06 -11.21 14.42
CA LEU A 108 -15.19 -11.84 15.74
C LEU A 108 -16.15 -11.07 16.66
N LYS A 109 -16.03 -9.74 16.71
CA LYS A 109 -16.96 -8.85 17.44
C LYS A 109 -18.41 -9.08 17.02
N PHE A 110 -18.72 -8.98 15.73
CA PHE A 110 -20.10 -9.00 15.24
C PHE A 110 -20.69 -10.40 15.09
N SER A 111 -19.87 -11.44 15.04
CA SER A 111 -20.35 -12.84 14.94
C SER A 111 -20.67 -13.46 16.30
N GLN A 112 -19.98 -13.02 17.37
CA GLN A 112 -20.10 -13.62 18.71
C GLN A 112 -21.12 -12.92 19.60
N ASP A 113 -21.40 -11.63 19.38
CA ASP A 113 -22.41 -10.88 20.12
C ASP A 113 -23.72 -10.83 19.32
N PRO A 114 -24.80 -11.52 19.76
CA PRO A 114 -26.06 -11.56 19.02
C PRO A 114 -26.73 -10.20 18.85
N GLY A 115 -26.56 -9.28 19.82
CA GLY A 115 -27.12 -7.94 19.76
C GLY A 115 -26.41 -7.10 18.70
N LEU A 116 -25.08 -7.07 18.74
CA LEU A 116 -24.28 -6.39 17.72
C LEU A 116 -24.47 -7.00 16.34
N LYS A 117 -24.56 -8.33 16.24
CA LYS A 117 -24.89 -9.05 15.01
C LYS A 117 -26.19 -8.53 14.41
N GLY A 118 -27.25 -8.43 15.24
CA GLY A 118 -28.54 -7.89 14.85
C GLY A 118 -28.45 -6.44 14.35
N LEU A 119 -27.74 -5.58 15.08
CA LEU A 119 -27.54 -4.18 14.70
C LEU A 119 -26.78 -4.04 13.36
N LEU A 120 -25.74 -4.83 13.13
CA LEU A 120 -25.00 -4.81 11.86
C LEU A 120 -25.86 -5.31 10.70
N LEU A 121 -26.58 -6.42 10.87
CA LEU A 121 -27.48 -6.94 9.83
C LEU A 121 -28.64 -5.98 9.56
N GLY A 122 -29.16 -5.30 10.59
CA GLY A 122 -30.19 -4.26 10.51
C GLY A 122 -29.77 -3.01 9.73
N THR A 123 -28.47 -2.84 9.43
CA THR A 123 -28.03 -1.81 8.48
C THR A 123 -28.45 -2.12 7.03
N GLY A 124 -28.86 -3.36 6.73
CA GLY A 124 -29.41 -3.75 5.43
C GLY A 124 -28.37 -3.65 4.32
N SER A 125 -28.74 -2.99 3.22
CA SER A 125 -27.85 -2.67 2.09
C SER A 125 -27.15 -1.32 2.23
N ARG A 126 -27.50 -0.51 3.25
CA ARG A 126 -26.99 0.86 3.41
C ARG A 126 -25.47 0.90 3.46
N GLU A 127 -24.89 1.96 2.91
CA GLU A 127 -23.46 2.22 3.01
C GLU A 127 -23.09 2.58 4.45
N LEU A 128 -22.02 1.98 4.97
CA LEU A 128 -21.47 2.30 6.28
C LEU A 128 -20.29 3.26 6.09
N VAL A 129 -20.32 4.41 6.78
CA VAL A 129 -19.35 5.50 6.56
C VAL A 129 -18.71 5.94 7.87
N GLU A 130 -17.40 5.69 8.01
CA GLU A 130 -16.61 6.17 9.14
C GLU A 130 -16.29 7.68 8.95
N ALA A 131 -17.10 8.54 9.57
CA ALA A 131 -17.04 10.00 9.51
C ALA A 131 -16.03 10.59 10.50
N ASN A 132 -14.81 10.05 10.50
CA ASN A 132 -13.69 10.58 11.26
C ASN A 132 -13.03 11.72 10.46
N PRO A 133 -13.05 12.98 10.94
CA PRO A 133 -12.47 14.12 10.21
C PRO A 133 -10.93 14.07 10.13
N TYR A 134 -10.28 13.26 10.96
CA TYR A 134 -8.82 13.19 11.04
C TYR A 134 -8.21 11.97 10.34
N ASP A 135 -9.04 11.07 9.79
CA ASP A 135 -8.57 9.84 9.14
C ASP A 135 -9.18 9.71 7.74
N ARG A 136 -8.31 9.75 6.72
CA ARG A 136 -8.67 9.59 5.30
C ARG A 136 -8.39 8.18 4.75
N LEU A 137 -7.88 7.27 5.57
CA LEU A 137 -7.62 5.89 5.19
C LEU A 137 -8.70 4.96 5.74
N TRP A 138 -8.93 4.96 7.05
CA TRP A 138 -9.99 4.16 7.65
C TRP A 138 -11.34 4.88 7.56
N GLY A 139 -11.31 6.21 7.65
CA GLY A 139 -12.46 7.08 7.50
C GLY A 139 -12.47 7.90 6.21
N ILE A 140 -13.42 8.82 6.14
CA ILE A 140 -13.61 9.71 4.98
C ILE A 140 -12.90 11.06 5.11
N GLY A 141 -12.37 11.42 6.28
CA GLY A 141 -11.73 12.71 6.52
C GLY A 141 -12.68 13.90 6.60
N TYR A 142 -13.96 13.66 6.92
CA TYR A 142 -14.98 14.69 7.12
C TYR A 142 -15.91 14.30 8.27
N GLU A 143 -16.47 15.29 8.98
CA GLU A 143 -17.55 15.06 9.93
C GLU A 143 -18.87 14.71 9.21
N ILE A 144 -19.81 14.11 9.95
CA ILE A 144 -21.12 13.66 9.43
C ILE A 144 -21.85 14.79 8.67
N LYS A 145 -21.83 16.02 9.20
CA LYS A 145 -22.52 17.18 8.62
C LYS A 145 -21.93 17.63 7.27
N GLU A 146 -20.63 17.40 7.06
CA GLU A 146 -19.91 17.84 5.85
C GLU A 146 -19.77 16.72 4.83
N ALA A 147 -19.97 15.47 5.27
CA ALA A 147 -19.74 14.28 4.47
C ALA A 147 -20.55 14.29 3.16
N PRO A 148 -21.88 14.53 3.13
CA PRO A 148 -22.65 14.47 1.88
C PRO A 148 -22.14 15.45 0.81
N ALA A 149 -21.78 16.67 1.21
CA ALA A 149 -21.30 17.71 0.30
C ALA A 149 -19.90 17.43 -0.26
N ASN A 150 -19.10 16.61 0.42
CA ASN A 150 -17.69 16.36 0.07
C ASN A 150 -17.45 14.95 -0.50
N ARG A 151 -18.49 14.24 -0.97
CA ARG A 151 -18.43 12.84 -1.40
C ARG A 151 -17.25 12.50 -2.33
N ALA A 152 -17.00 13.37 -3.32
CA ALA A 152 -15.91 13.21 -4.29
C ALA A 152 -14.50 13.39 -3.69
N ARG A 153 -14.41 14.02 -2.51
CA ARG A 153 -13.17 14.30 -1.79
C ARG A 153 -12.96 13.38 -0.60
N TRP A 154 -13.80 12.37 -0.39
CA TRP A 154 -13.65 11.45 0.73
C TRP A 154 -12.33 10.70 0.69
N GLY A 155 -11.88 10.30 1.87
CA GLY A 155 -10.90 9.25 2.05
C GLY A 155 -11.42 7.86 1.63
N GLU A 156 -10.62 6.84 1.92
CA GLU A 156 -10.86 5.47 1.47
C GLU A 156 -12.03 4.77 2.17
N ASN A 157 -12.45 5.23 3.36
CA ASN A 157 -13.51 4.62 4.17
C ASN A 157 -13.30 3.09 4.36
N LEU A 158 -12.05 2.64 4.56
CA LEU A 158 -11.75 1.20 4.65
C LEU A 158 -12.48 0.52 5.80
N LEU A 159 -12.74 1.23 6.89
CA LEU A 159 -13.47 0.67 8.03
C LEU A 159 -14.93 0.39 7.66
N GLY A 160 -15.61 1.36 7.05
CA GLY A 160 -16.97 1.18 6.54
C GLY A 160 -17.07 0.04 5.53
N LYS A 161 -16.15 -0.01 4.56
CA LYS A 161 -16.04 -1.10 3.58
C LYS A 161 -15.79 -2.46 4.24
N SER A 162 -14.94 -2.52 5.25
CA SER A 162 -14.66 -3.74 6.03
C SER A 162 -15.90 -4.23 6.78
N LEU A 163 -16.67 -3.33 7.41
CA LEU A 163 -17.92 -3.68 8.08
C LEU A 163 -18.98 -4.21 7.11
N MET A 164 -19.08 -3.63 5.91
CA MET A 164 -19.98 -4.13 4.88
C MET A 164 -19.59 -5.53 4.38
N SER A 165 -18.28 -5.79 4.28
CA SER A 165 -17.73 -7.12 3.98
C SER A 165 -18.05 -8.13 5.09
N VAL A 166 -17.85 -7.75 6.37
CA VAL A 166 -18.23 -8.55 7.55
C VAL A 166 -19.73 -8.82 7.59
N ARG A 167 -20.56 -7.82 7.33
CA ARG A 167 -22.02 -7.95 7.23
C ARG A 167 -22.42 -9.00 6.19
N LYS A 168 -21.80 -8.94 5.00
CA LYS A 168 -22.03 -9.93 3.93
C LYS A 168 -21.63 -11.33 4.38
N ALA A 169 -20.42 -11.49 4.93
CA ALA A 169 -19.91 -12.78 5.42
C ALA A 169 -20.82 -13.41 6.48
N ILE A 170 -21.25 -12.63 7.47
CA ILE A 170 -22.18 -13.09 8.51
C ILE A 170 -23.55 -13.48 7.92
N LYS A 171 -24.05 -12.72 6.94
CA LYS A 171 -25.35 -13.00 6.30
C LYS A 171 -25.35 -14.31 5.50
N VAL A 172 -24.24 -14.62 4.81
CA VAL A 172 -24.15 -15.79 3.91
C VAL A 172 -23.42 -17.00 4.51
N GLY A 173 -22.88 -16.88 5.73
CA GLY A 173 -22.13 -17.95 6.39
C GLY A 173 -20.73 -18.17 5.81
N GLY A 174 -20.03 -17.11 5.43
CA GLY A 174 -18.69 -17.16 4.81
C GLY A 174 -17.61 -16.39 5.56
N HIS A 175 -16.46 -16.19 4.91
CA HIS A 175 -15.37 -15.36 5.42
C HIS A 175 -15.44 -13.94 4.85
N PRO A 176 -15.11 -12.91 5.64
CA PRO A 176 -15.07 -11.53 5.15
C PRO A 176 -13.92 -11.33 4.16
N GLU A 177 -14.22 -10.63 3.07
CA GLU A 177 -13.21 -10.15 2.12
C GLU A 177 -12.40 -9.00 2.75
N VAL A 178 -11.09 -9.05 2.57
CA VAL A 178 -10.17 -7.99 3.03
C VAL A 178 -10.09 -6.90 1.96
N ILE A 179 -10.83 -5.83 2.18
CA ILE A 179 -10.85 -4.67 1.26
C ILE A 179 -9.54 -3.90 1.38
N ARG A 180 -8.87 -3.70 0.25
CA ARG A 180 -7.62 -2.94 0.14
C ARG A 180 -7.91 -1.55 -0.45
N PRO A 181 -7.10 -0.52 -0.13
CA PRO A 181 -7.20 0.77 -0.80
C PRO A 181 -7.17 0.56 -2.31
N THR A 182 -8.14 1.14 -3.01
CA THR A 182 -8.15 1.06 -4.47
C THR A 182 -7.27 2.17 -4.97
N VAL A 183 -6.12 1.84 -5.57
CA VAL A 183 -5.37 2.86 -6.30
C VAL A 183 -6.15 3.15 -7.57
N VAL A 184 -6.94 4.22 -7.54
CA VAL A 184 -7.65 4.72 -8.72
C VAL A 184 -6.70 5.63 -9.47
N PHE A 185 -6.44 5.29 -10.73
CA PHE A 185 -5.68 6.12 -11.65
C PHE A 185 -6.62 6.84 -12.61
N ASP A 186 -6.30 8.06 -12.97
CA ASP A 186 -7.14 8.87 -13.87
C ASP A 186 -7.19 8.26 -15.29
N SER A 187 -6.10 7.62 -15.69
CA SER A 187 -5.90 6.88 -16.94
C SER A 187 -4.59 6.09 -16.86
N SER A 188 -4.25 5.32 -17.89
CA SER A 188 -2.98 4.60 -17.99
C SER A 188 -2.08 5.18 -19.09
N ILE A 189 -0.79 5.28 -18.79
CA ILE A 189 0.28 5.55 -19.76
C ILE A 189 1.00 4.22 -20.00
N TYR A 190 0.96 3.76 -21.24
CA TYR A 190 1.70 2.58 -21.65
C TYR A 190 3.04 3.01 -22.27
N PHE A 191 4.13 2.37 -21.85
CA PHE A 191 5.47 2.62 -22.37
C PHE A 191 6.26 1.31 -22.42
N ASN A 192 7.35 1.28 -23.18
CA ASN A 192 8.25 0.14 -23.36
C ASN A 192 9.56 0.62 -24.02
N LYS A 193 9.50 0.95 -25.31
CA LYS A 193 10.64 1.43 -26.10
C LYS A 193 10.98 2.89 -25.81
N PRO A 194 12.25 3.30 -25.93
CA PRO A 194 12.71 4.64 -25.57
C PRO A 194 12.36 5.74 -26.59
N ASP A 195 12.01 5.36 -27.82
CA ASP A 195 11.75 6.21 -28.98
C ASP A 195 10.28 6.63 -29.14
N GLN A 196 9.38 6.07 -28.36
CA GLN A 196 7.95 6.41 -28.40
C GLN A 196 7.55 7.50 -27.40
N ASP A 197 6.28 7.90 -27.45
CA ASP A 197 5.67 8.77 -26.44
C ASP A 197 5.80 8.17 -25.03
N TYR A 198 6.24 8.99 -24.08
CA TYR A 198 6.60 8.52 -22.73
C TYR A 198 7.72 7.47 -22.69
N GLY A 199 8.44 7.24 -23.79
CA GLY A 199 9.61 6.35 -23.87
C GLY A 199 10.72 6.72 -22.88
N PHE A 200 10.73 7.95 -22.36
CA PHE A 200 11.61 8.39 -21.27
C PHE A 200 11.45 7.59 -19.97
N LEU A 201 10.31 6.92 -19.80
CA LEU A 201 10.05 6.02 -18.68
C LEU A 201 10.80 4.68 -18.85
N SER A 202 11.15 4.28 -20.07
CA SER A 202 11.85 3.03 -20.38
C SER A 202 13.17 2.88 -19.62
N VAL A 203 13.54 1.65 -19.28
CA VAL A 203 14.88 1.34 -18.74
C VAL A 203 15.99 1.56 -19.76
N TRP A 204 15.63 1.59 -21.05
CA TRP A 204 16.54 1.80 -22.18
C TRP A 204 16.67 3.26 -22.59
N HIS A 205 15.88 4.16 -22.02
CA HIS A 205 16.00 5.57 -22.34
C HIS A 205 17.36 6.10 -21.87
N VAL A 206 18.01 6.86 -22.76
CA VAL A 206 19.29 7.47 -22.47
C VAL A 206 19.06 8.66 -21.54
N SER A 207 19.41 8.48 -20.28
CA SER A 207 19.36 9.49 -19.23
C SER A 207 20.57 9.29 -18.34
N ARG A 208 21.53 10.21 -18.39
CA ARG A 208 22.81 10.07 -17.67
C ARG A 208 22.60 10.32 -16.17
N PHE A 209 23.11 9.43 -15.33
CA PHE A 209 23.11 9.61 -13.87
C PHE A 209 24.31 8.95 -13.22
N THR A 210 24.66 9.42 -12.03
CA THR A 210 25.79 8.90 -11.25
C THR A 210 25.29 8.10 -10.04
N SER A 211 25.97 6.99 -9.75
CA SER A 211 25.82 6.24 -8.51
C SER A 211 27.20 5.88 -7.99
N SER A 212 27.53 6.36 -6.79
CA SER A 212 28.87 6.24 -6.22
C SER A 212 29.90 6.87 -7.19
N ARG A 213 30.92 6.12 -7.61
CA ARG A 213 31.95 6.59 -8.56
C ARG A 213 31.63 6.36 -10.03
N PHE A 214 30.51 5.73 -10.34
CA PHE A 214 30.18 5.30 -11.70
C PHE A 214 29.12 6.19 -12.32
N THR A 215 29.26 6.44 -13.61
CA THR A 215 28.26 7.10 -14.45
C THR A 215 27.59 6.06 -15.32
N TYR A 216 26.26 6.15 -15.44
CA TYR A 216 25.45 5.27 -16.26
C TYR A 216 24.67 6.09 -17.29
N HIS A 217 24.47 5.52 -18.48
CA HIS A 217 23.72 6.14 -19.56
C HIS A 217 22.25 5.70 -19.60
N THR A 218 21.95 4.51 -19.07
CA THR A 218 20.59 3.96 -19.01
C THR A 218 20.39 3.22 -17.69
N VAL A 219 19.13 3.06 -17.27
CA VAL A 219 18.78 2.22 -16.12
C VAL A 219 19.20 0.77 -16.37
N GLN A 220 19.07 0.30 -17.61
CA GLN A 220 19.46 -1.06 -17.97
C GLN A 220 20.97 -1.31 -17.85
N GLN A 221 21.81 -0.33 -18.23
CA GLN A 221 23.27 -0.41 -18.01
C GLN A 221 23.60 -0.48 -16.53
N TYR A 222 22.94 0.35 -15.71
CA TYR A 222 23.08 0.26 -14.26
C TYR A 222 22.70 -1.12 -13.73
N LEU A 223 21.55 -1.68 -14.13
CA LEU A 223 21.12 -3.00 -13.68
C LEU A 223 22.11 -4.09 -14.09
N ALA A 224 22.58 -4.08 -15.34
CA ALA A 224 23.56 -5.05 -15.83
C ALA A 224 24.89 -4.96 -15.05
N HIS A 225 25.40 -3.74 -14.81
CA HIS A 225 26.64 -3.56 -14.07
C HIS A 225 26.49 -3.99 -12.60
N ARG A 226 25.35 -3.68 -11.97
CA ARG A 226 25.08 -4.10 -10.58
C ARG A 226 24.88 -5.61 -10.47
N LYS A 227 24.32 -6.27 -11.49
CA LYS A 227 24.31 -7.73 -11.62
C LYS A 227 25.75 -8.27 -11.66
N GLY A 228 26.62 -7.64 -12.45
CA GLY A 228 28.03 -8.01 -12.56
C GLY A 228 28.78 -7.88 -11.22
N LEU A 229 28.60 -6.77 -10.52
CA LEU A 229 29.18 -6.56 -9.18
C LEU A 229 28.69 -7.56 -8.14
N LEU A 230 27.45 -8.04 -8.26
CA LEU A 230 26.86 -8.97 -7.29
C LEU A 230 27.37 -10.40 -7.45
N PHE A 231 27.57 -10.86 -8.69
CA PHE A 231 27.90 -12.27 -8.96
C PHE A 231 29.35 -12.49 -9.45
N ALA A 232 29.96 -11.47 -10.05
CA ALA A 232 31.27 -11.57 -10.70
C ALA A 232 32.03 -10.22 -10.71
N PRO A 233 32.32 -9.62 -9.55
CA PRO A 233 32.83 -8.25 -9.46
C PRO A 233 34.16 -8.00 -10.18
N ASN A 234 35.02 -9.03 -10.25
CA ASN A 234 36.34 -8.95 -10.89
C ASN A 234 36.36 -9.50 -12.32
N SER A 235 35.20 -9.79 -12.93
CA SER A 235 35.15 -10.32 -14.29
C SER A 235 35.32 -9.23 -15.35
N SER A 236 35.91 -9.61 -16.50
CA SER A 236 35.99 -8.74 -17.67
C SER A 236 34.61 -8.32 -18.18
N TYR A 237 33.58 -9.16 -18.02
CA TYR A 237 32.19 -8.83 -18.35
C TYR A 237 31.67 -7.65 -17.54
N THR A 238 31.92 -7.62 -16.22
CA THR A 238 31.48 -6.53 -15.34
C THR A 238 32.10 -5.20 -15.75
N ALA A 239 33.39 -5.19 -16.07
CA ALA A 239 34.07 -3.99 -16.57
C ALA A 239 33.50 -3.55 -17.94
N ALA A 240 33.40 -4.48 -18.90
CA ALA A 240 32.95 -4.20 -20.26
C ALA A 240 31.50 -3.66 -20.35
N ILE A 241 30.65 -3.93 -19.36
CA ILE A 241 29.29 -3.37 -19.31
C ILE A 241 29.30 -1.84 -19.20
N LEU A 242 30.29 -1.25 -18.51
CA LEU A 242 30.41 0.20 -18.39
C LEU A 242 30.87 0.85 -19.69
N ASP A 243 31.65 0.12 -20.51
CA ASP A 243 32.25 0.64 -21.73
C ASP A 243 31.31 0.58 -22.95
N THR A 244 30.19 -0.14 -22.85
CA THR A 244 29.23 -0.29 -23.95
C THR A 244 27.98 0.57 -23.78
N THR A 245 27.61 1.23 -24.86
CA THR A 245 26.29 1.89 -25.04
C THR A 245 25.38 1.13 -25.99
N ASN A 246 25.87 0.06 -26.63
CA ASN A 246 25.09 -0.76 -27.55
C ASN A 246 24.18 -1.74 -26.79
N PRO A 247 22.83 -1.66 -26.95
CA PRO A 247 21.89 -2.50 -26.20
C PRO A 247 22.11 -4.00 -26.36
N SER A 248 22.37 -4.48 -27.58
CA SER A 248 22.56 -5.91 -27.86
C SER A 248 23.85 -6.43 -27.23
N ALA A 249 24.95 -5.66 -27.31
CA ALA A 249 26.20 -6.00 -26.67
C ALA A 249 26.07 -6.03 -25.13
N LEU A 250 25.36 -5.05 -24.56
CA LEU A 250 25.08 -4.97 -23.12
C LEU A 250 24.31 -6.20 -22.62
N LEU A 251 23.26 -6.62 -23.35
CA LEU A 251 22.51 -7.83 -22.99
C LEU A 251 23.38 -9.08 -23.08
N LYS A 252 24.20 -9.20 -24.13
CA LYS A 252 25.12 -10.33 -24.30
C LYS A 252 26.08 -10.43 -23.10
N LEU A 253 26.71 -9.32 -22.71
CA LEU A 253 27.61 -9.27 -21.56
C LEU A 253 26.88 -9.60 -20.25
N SER A 254 25.70 -9.02 -20.03
CA SER A 254 24.87 -9.27 -18.84
C SER A 254 24.46 -10.75 -18.71
N ASN A 255 24.21 -11.43 -19.83
CA ASN A 255 23.83 -12.85 -19.85
C ASN A 255 25.03 -13.79 -19.61
N GLN A 256 26.25 -13.31 -19.82
CA GLN A 256 27.49 -14.08 -19.62
C GLN A 256 28.11 -13.91 -18.23
N ILE A 257 27.46 -13.16 -17.33
CA ILE A 257 27.93 -12.99 -15.95
C ILE A 257 27.98 -14.37 -15.26
N PRO A 258 29.17 -14.84 -14.82
CA PRO A 258 29.31 -16.13 -14.15
C PRO A 258 28.67 -16.09 -12.75
N ASN A 259 28.41 -17.28 -12.20
CA ASN A 259 27.83 -17.48 -10.86
C ASN A 259 26.47 -16.78 -10.64
N PHE A 260 25.74 -16.51 -11.72
CA PHE A 260 24.43 -15.88 -11.64
C PHE A 260 23.44 -16.73 -10.84
N ASN A 261 22.81 -16.12 -9.84
CA ASN A 261 21.71 -16.72 -9.09
C ASN A 261 20.44 -15.89 -9.29
N GLU A 262 19.43 -16.49 -9.92
CA GLU A 262 18.18 -15.81 -10.26
C GLU A 262 17.40 -15.36 -9.03
N SER A 263 17.30 -16.18 -7.99
CA SER A 263 16.55 -15.86 -6.77
C SER A 263 17.15 -14.64 -6.05
N VAL A 264 18.48 -14.63 -5.88
CA VAL A 264 19.21 -13.50 -5.30
C VAL A 264 19.03 -12.25 -6.18
N TRP A 265 19.11 -12.41 -7.50
CA TRP A 265 18.93 -11.30 -8.43
C TRP A 265 17.53 -10.70 -8.35
N LEU A 266 16.47 -11.51 -8.36
CA LEU A 266 15.10 -11.04 -8.27
C LEU A 266 14.83 -10.30 -6.95
N HIS A 267 15.44 -10.74 -5.85
CA HIS A 267 15.37 -10.05 -4.56
C HIS A 267 15.98 -8.64 -4.64
N GLU A 268 17.18 -8.52 -5.23
CA GLU A 268 17.89 -7.24 -5.33
C GLU A 268 17.35 -6.31 -6.42
N LYS A 269 16.81 -6.86 -7.52
CA LYS A 269 16.41 -6.11 -8.73
C LYS A 269 15.44 -4.98 -8.42
N THR A 270 14.46 -5.22 -7.54
CA THR A 270 13.48 -4.19 -7.14
C THR A 270 14.15 -2.98 -6.50
N ARG A 271 15.07 -3.21 -5.56
CA ARG A 271 15.82 -2.16 -4.87
C ARG A 271 16.72 -1.39 -5.84
N LEU A 272 17.42 -2.11 -6.72
CA LEU A 272 18.30 -1.51 -7.71
C LEU A 272 17.52 -0.67 -8.74
N LEU A 273 16.36 -1.15 -9.19
CA LEU A 273 15.48 -0.43 -10.11
C LEU A 273 14.94 0.86 -9.47
N MET A 274 14.60 0.83 -8.18
CA MET A 274 14.23 2.01 -7.39
C MET A 274 15.39 3.01 -7.35
N THR A 275 16.59 2.56 -6.99
CA THR A 275 17.78 3.43 -6.91
C THR A 275 18.10 4.09 -8.25
N ALA A 276 18.12 3.33 -9.35
CA ALA A 276 18.42 3.88 -10.67
C ALA A 276 17.40 4.93 -11.11
N ASN A 277 16.10 4.62 -10.93
CA ASN A 277 15.03 5.54 -11.27
C ASN A 277 15.05 6.79 -10.41
N TRP A 278 15.26 6.65 -9.10
CA TRP A 278 15.44 7.79 -8.20
C TRP A 278 16.58 8.69 -8.67
N LEU A 279 17.77 8.14 -8.91
CA LEU A 279 18.94 8.92 -9.29
C LEU A 279 18.74 9.64 -10.62
N ARG A 280 18.25 8.95 -11.67
CA ARG A 280 18.06 9.59 -12.98
C ARG A 280 17.04 10.73 -12.96
N PHE A 281 15.96 10.59 -12.18
CA PHE A 281 14.92 11.62 -12.11
C PHE A 281 15.26 12.73 -11.12
N THR A 282 16.16 12.51 -10.15
CA THR A 282 16.53 13.56 -9.20
C THR A 282 17.73 14.38 -9.64
N GLN A 283 18.63 13.79 -10.45
CA GLN A 283 19.81 14.46 -10.99
C GLN A 283 19.56 15.25 -12.29
N ASP A 284 18.40 15.06 -12.94
CA ASP A 284 17.98 15.79 -14.13
C ASP A 284 16.60 16.44 -13.90
N SER A 285 16.57 17.77 -13.85
CA SER A 285 15.36 18.55 -13.58
C SER A 285 14.30 18.43 -14.69
N GLY A 286 14.73 18.30 -15.95
CA GLY A 286 13.83 18.11 -17.09
C GLY A 286 13.14 16.74 -17.02
N MET A 287 13.90 15.69 -16.74
CA MET A 287 13.36 14.34 -16.53
C MET A 287 12.43 14.30 -15.31
N LYS A 288 12.82 14.95 -14.21
CA LYS A 288 11.97 15.10 -13.01
C LYS A 288 10.61 15.68 -13.36
N GLY A 289 10.60 16.82 -14.06
CA GLY A 289 9.38 17.50 -14.47
C GLY A 289 8.49 16.62 -15.35
N ARG A 290 9.09 15.87 -16.30
CA ARG A 290 8.35 14.92 -17.14
C ARG A 290 7.71 13.79 -16.34
N LEU A 291 8.40 13.25 -15.32
CA LEU A 291 7.82 12.23 -14.45
C LEU A 291 6.66 12.79 -13.62
N LEU A 292 6.82 13.96 -13.00
CA LEU A 292 5.74 14.58 -12.22
C LEU A 292 4.53 14.94 -13.08
N ALA A 293 4.75 15.36 -14.33
CA ALA A 293 3.70 15.65 -15.31
C ALA A 293 2.86 14.42 -15.71
N THR A 294 3.28 13.20 -15.33
CA THR A 294 2.41 12.02 -15.47
C THR A 294 1.24 12.01 -14.47
N LYS A 295 1.26 12.86 -13.43
CA LYS A 295 0.18 13.07 -12.45
C LYS A 295 -0.29 11.75 -11.82
N ASN A 296 -1.59 11.57 -11.60
CA ASN A 296 -2.18 10.35 -11.03
C ASN A 296 -2.49 9.28 -12.10
N ARG A 297 -1.76 9.26 -13.21
CA ARG A 297 -1.90 8.22 -14.23
C ARG A 297 -1.10 6.97 -13.86
N GLU A 298 -1.65 5.80 -14.19
CA GLU A 298 -0.99 4.50 -14.04
C GLU A 298 0.17 4.43 -15.04
N LEU A 299 1.36 4.05 -14.58
CA LEU A 299 2.48 3.80 -15.49
C LEU A 299 2.57 2.30 -15.76
N VAL A 300 2.49 1.92 -17.03
CA VAL A 300 2.39 0.53 -17.47
C VAL A 300 3.54 0.20 -18.42
N ASP A 301 4.44 -0.66 -17.96
CA ASP A 301 5.53 -1.18 -18.79
C ASP A 301 4.99 -2.33 -19.67
N ALA A 302 4.70 -1.99 -20.92
CA ALA A 302 4.03 -2.80 -21.94
C ALA A 302 5.03 -3.62 -22.76
N ASP A 303 5.80 -4.45 -22.08
CA ASP A 303 6.65 -5.46 -22.71
C ASP A 303 5.91 -6.78 -22.86
N ALA A 304 5.72 -7.21 -24.12
CA ALA A 304 5.07 -8.48 -24.46
C ALA A 304 5.87 -9.71 -24.00
N HIS A 305 7.18 -9.56 -23.78
CA HIS A 305 8.08 -10.67 -23.45
C HIS A 305 8.52 -10.67 -21.98
N ASP A 306 8.17 -9.63 -21.19
CA ASP A 306 8.54 -9.53 -19.79
C ASP A 306 7.30 -9.40 -18.89
N ARG A 307 6.95 -10.50 -18.21
CA ARG A 307 5.87 -10.57 -17.20
C ARG A 307 6.33 -10.17 -15.81
N HIS A 308 7.62 -9.94 -15.59
CA HIS A 308 8.15 -9.56 -14.30
C HIS A 308 8.36 -8.04 -14.23
N LEU A 309 9.19 -7.47 -15.08
CA LEU A 309 9.39 -6.03 -15.16
C LEU A 309 8.15 -5.32 -15.71
N GLY A 310 7.57 -5.89 -16.77
CA GLY A 310 6.38 -5.41 -17.45
C GLY A 310 5.10 -6.21 -17.17
N VAL A 311 4.08 -5.95 -17.99
CA VAL A 311 2.77 -6.61 -17.92
C VAL A 311 2.69 -7.88 -18.77
N GLY A 312 3.68 -8.18 -19.61
CA GLY A 312 3.63 -9.33 -20.52
C GLY A 312 2.68 -9.16 -21.70
N PHE A 313 2.38 -7.91 -22.07
CA PHE A 313 1.55 -7.56 -23.22
C PHE A 313 2.14 -6.30 -23.85
N ASP A 314 2.04 -6.19 -25.17
CA ASP A 314 2.32 -4.94 -25.83
C ASP A 314 1.20 -3.90 -25.58
N ILE A 315 1.44 -2.67 -26.02
CA ILE A 315 0.55 -1.53 -25.82
C ILE A 315 -0.84 -1.77 -26.43
N ALA A 316 -0.92 -2.50 -27.56
CA ALA A 316 -2.16 -2.70 -28.30
C ALA A 316 -3.00 -3.87 -27.76
N SER A 317 -2.36 -4.84 -27.10
CA SER A 317 -2.99 -6.10 -26.66
C SER A 317 -3.18 -6.21 -25.15
N ALA A 318 -2.72 -5.23 -24.36
CA ALA A 318 -2.84 -5.25 -22.92
C ALA A 318 -4.32 -5.29 -22.47
N PRO A 319 -4.78 -6.36 -21.80
CA PRO A 319 -6.19 -6.50 -21.44
C PRO A 319 -6.58 -5.50 -20.34
N LEU A 320 -7.83 -5.03 -20.35
CA LEU A 320 -8.38 -4.20 -19.28
C LEU A 320 -8.36 -4.93 -17.92
N ASN A 321 -8.57 -6.25 -17.92
CA ASN A 321 -8.49 -7.06 -16.72
C ASN A 321 -7.02 -7.23 -16.26
N ARG A 322 -6.63 -6.42 -15.26
CA ARG A 322 -5.29 -6.41 -14.67
C ARG A 322 -4.88 -7.73 -14.02
N ALA A 323 -5.82 -8.62 -13.69
CA ALA A 323 -5.48 -9.95 -13.13
C ALA A 323 -4.72 -10.83 -14.14
N LYS A 324 -4.81 -10.53 -15.45
CA LYS A 324 -4.06 -11.24 -16.49
C LYS A 324 -2.62 -10.76 -16.64
N TRP A 325 -2.29 -9.61 -16.04
CA TRP A 325 -1.00 -8.97 -16.23
C TRP A 325 0.12 -9.68 -15.48
N GLY A 326 1.33 -9.46 -15.98
CA GLY A 326 2.56 -9.60 -15.21
C GLY A 326 2.61 -8.62 -14.03
N SER A 327 3.75 -8.58 -13.37
CA SER A 327 3.89 -7.84 -12.11
C SER A 327 3.88 -6.31 -12.29
N ASN A 328 4.19 -5.81 -13.51
CA ASN A 328 4.37 -4.40 -13.82
C ASN A 328 5.34 -3.72 -12.81
N LEU A 329 6.41 -4.42 -12.43
CA LEU A 329 7.33 -3.97 -11.38
C LEU A 329 7.87 -2.58 -11.70
N HIS A 330 8.26 -2.33 -12.95
CA HIS A 330 8.86 -1.08 -13.33
C HIS A 330 7.87 0.09 -13.30
N GLY A 331 6.67 -0.09 -13.86
CA GLY A 331 5.60 0.89 -13.76
C GLY A 331 5.29 1.27 -12.31
N ARG A 332 5.21 0.27 -11.41
CA ARG A 332 5.02 0.49 -9.96
C ARG A 332 6.18 1.23 -9.32
N THR A 333 7.42 0.87 -9.64
CA THR A 333 8.62 1.57 -9.17
C THR A 333 8.61 3.04 -9.59
N LEU A 334 8.29 3.34 -10.85
CA LEU A 334 8.22 4.71 -11.35
C LEU A 334 7.17 5.54 -10.62
N MET A 335 5.98 4.97 -10.38
CA MET A 335 4.93 5.66 -9.63
C MET A 335 5.33 5.91 -8.17
N GLN A 336 6.09 4.99 -7.57
CA GLN A 336 6.64 5.19 -6.23
C GLN A 336 7.72 6.29 -6.21
N VAL A 337 8.64 6.29 -7.18
CA VAL A 337 9.64 7.38 -7.33
C VAL A 337 8.93 8.72 -7.54
N ARG A 338 7.93 8.78 -8.42
CA ARG A 338 7.11 9.99 -8.66
C ARG A 338 6.50 10.51 -7.36
N LYS A 339 5.92 9.61 -6.55
CA LYS A 339 5.33 9.97 -5.27
C LYS A 339 6.38 10.52 -4.30
N LEU A 340 7.51 9.84 -4.15
CA LEU A 340 8.58 10.27 -3.23
C LEU A 340 9.15 11.63 -3.62
N ILE A 341 9.31 11.91 -4.91
CA ILE A 341 9.76 13.22 -5.40
C ILE A 341 8.71 14.29 -5.10
N ALA A 342 7.43 14.03 -5.38
CA ALA A 342 6.35 14.98 -5.10
C ALA A 342 6.23 15.30 -3.60
N ASP A 343 6.32 14.28 -2.73
CA ASP A 343 6.27 14.44 -1.27
C ASP A 343 7.47 15.27 -0.77
N ALA A 344 8.67 15.06 -1.35
CA ALA A 344 9.85 15.85 -1.03
C ALA A 344 9.68 17.33 -1.46
N GLU A 345 9.12 17.60 -2.64
CA GLU A 345 8.87 18.97 -3.11
C GLU A 345 7.83 19.72 -2.27
N LEU A 346 6.81 19.03 -1.77
CA LEU A 346 5.79 19.61 -0.88
C LEU A 346 6.31 19.93 0.52
N SER A 347 7.33 19.21 1.00
CA SER A 347 7.86 19.37 2.35
C SER A 347 8.98 20.41 2.46
N LEU A 348 9.66 20.74 1.36
CA LEU A 348 10.74 21.73 1.31
C LEU A 348 10.32 23.15 1.77
N PRO A 349 9.17 23.72 1.35
CA PRO A 349 8.74 25.05 1.80
C PRO A 349 8.43 25.07 3.31
N ILE A 350 7.80 24.01 3.82
CA ILE A 350 7.39 23.88 5.23
C ILE A 350 8.62 23.79 6.15
N LEU A 351 9.70 23.16 5.69
CA LEU A 351 10.98 23.12 6.41
C LEU A 351 11.73 24.45 6.34
N ALA A 352 11.69 25.14 5.21
CA ALA A 352 12.33 26.45 5.04
C ALA A 352 11.68 27.52 5.94
N ASP A 353 10.36 27.48 6.11
CA ASP A 353 9.64 28.41 7.00
C ASP A 353 9.85 28.14 8.50
N LYS A 354 10.30 26.93 8.87
CA LYS A 354 10.65 26.61 10.27
C LYS A 354 12.10 26.96 10.63
N LEU A 355 12.93 27.27 9.64
CA LEU A 355 14.34 27.66 9.80
C LEU A 355 14.55 29.18 9.70
N ARG A 356 13.48 29.93 9.42
CA ARG A 356 13.40 31.38 9.59
C ARG A 356 12.72 31.70 10.91
#